data_AF-F0QST2-F1
#
_entry.id   AF-F0QST2-F1
#
_cell.length_a   1.000
_cell.length_b   1.000
_cell.length_c   1.000
_cell.angle_alpha   90.00
_cell.angle_beta   90.00
_cell.angle_gamma   90.00
#
_symmetry.space_group_name_H-M   'P 1'
#
loop_
_entity.id
_entity.type
_entity.pdbx_description
1 polymer ?
#
loop_
_entity_poly.entity_id
_entity_poly.type
_entity_poly.pdbx_seq_one_letter_code
_entity_poly.pdbx_strand_id
1 'polypeptide(L)'
;MEDKYGVREPNPDNLYKEAYNIGIHYVTFRAAPYATVMTLERAMSITYQRRLKEMSTSIISKCIDVFTEIENYGLKATENKYGSNNECIKQYKEVIANTFAVASRGITVFNGTSYIAYIVNNEELVKYAWQIVRIGRKEDLVVVRDVKLVGLNELKPLGDVSFNSRFYVPKEPIKGEPMNASLWQMPIYINGSVHEEDVYVPHGLFNSTIMVDSTKAITYEVTIDGMKEFIVIPREVIENA
;
A
#
# COMPACT_ATOMS: atom_id res chain seq x y z
N MET A 1 23.45 -33.14 -6.50
CA MET A 1 24.39 -32.01 -6.52
C MET A 1 23.74 -30.93 -5.70
N GLU A 2 24.16 -30.79 -4.44
CA GLU A 2 23.55 -29.91 -3.45
C GLU A 2 23.95 -28.45 -3.74
N ASP A 3 22.96 -27.58 -3.83
CA ASP A 3 23.14 -26.12 -3.92
C ASP A 3 23.73 -25.59 -2.61
N LYS A 4 25.06 -25.50 -2.56
CA LYS A 4 25.84 -25.05 -1.38
C LYS A 4 25.68 -23.57 -1.01
N TYR A 5 24.82 -22.80 -1.70
CA TYR A 5 24.57 -21.38 -1.39
C TYR A 5 23.10 -20.97 -1.62
N GLY A 6 22.16 -21.91 -1.54
CA GLY A 6 20.74 -21.61 -1.61
C GLY A 6 20.25 -20.96 -0.32
N VAL A 7 20.31 -19.63 -0.20
CA VAL A 7 19.39 -18.92 0.69
C VAL A 7 17.99 -19.17 0.12
N ARG A 8 17.34 -20.25 0.55
CA ARG A 8 15.92 -20.49 0.26
C ARG A 8 15.17 -19.27 0.76
N GLU A 9 14.38 -18.66 -0.11
CA GLU A 9 13.41 -17.68 0.35
C GLU A 9 12.55 -18.35 1.43
N PRO A 10 12.47 -17.78 2.63
CA PRO A 10 11.73 -18.40 3.72
C PRO A 10 10.28 -18.59 3.28
N ASN A 11 9.72 -19.75 3.60
CA ASN A 11 8.31 -20.05 3.34
C ASN A 11 7.46 -18.92 3.97
N PRO A 12 6.63 -18.20 3.21
CA PRO A 12 5.79 -17.12 3.73
C PRO A 12 5.06 -17.54 5.00
N ASP A 13 4.46 -18.74 5.02
CA ASP A 13 3.74 -19.28 6.18
C ASP A 13 4.59 -19.34 7.45
N ASN A 14 5.88 -19.66 7.31
CA ASN A 14 6.81 -19.67 8.44
C ASN A 14 7.10 -18.24 8.92
N LEU A 15 7.24 -17.27 8.02
CA LEU A 15 7.44 -15.86 8.39
C LEU A 15 6.23 -15.29 9.12
N TYR A 16 5.01 -15.61 8.68
CA TYR A 16 3.79 -15.16 9.32
C TYR A 16 3.63 -15.77 10.72
N LYS A 17 3.91 -17.07 10.84
CA LYS A 17 3.92 -17.74 12.15
C LYS A 17 5.00 -17.20 13.08
N GLU A 18 6.19 -16.92 12.56
CA GLU A 18 7.26 -16.25 13.30
C GLU A 18 6.82 -14.85 13.75
N ALA A 19 6.22 -14.06 12.87
CA ALA A 19 5.66 -12.73 13.17
C ALA A 19 4.62 -12.79 14.29
N TYR A 20 3.75 -13.80 14.31
CA TYR A 20 2.79 -14.02 15.39
C TYR A 20 3.48 -14.32 16.71
N ASN A 21 4.43 -15.26 16.68
CA ASN A 21 5.14 -15.71 17.87
C ASN A 21 5.96 -14.59 18.51
N ILE A 22 6.44 -13.62 17.73
CA ILE A 22 7.15 -12.44 18.26
C ILE A 22 6.20 -11.30 18.68
N GLY A 23 4.90 -11.42 18.38
CA GLY A 23 3.84 -10.56 18.91
C GLY A 23 3.13 -9.65 17.91
N ILE A 24 3.13 -9.96 16.61
CA ILE A 24 2.37 -9.22 15.58
C ILE A 24 1.05 -9.94 15.30
N HIS A 25 -0.08 -9.23 15.41
CA HIS A 25 -1.42 -9.80 15.22
C HIS A 25 -2.13 -9.34 13.96
N TYR A 26 -1.85 -8.12 13.49
CA TYR A 26 -2.46 -7.56 12.29
C TYR A 26 -1.58 -6.50 11.65
N VAL A 27 -1.67 -6.36 10.33
CA VAL A 27 -0.93 -5.36 9.55
C VAL A 27 -1.84 -4.73 8.50
N THR A 28 -1.86 -3.40 8.42
CA THR A 28 -2.49 -2.65 7.32
C THR A 28 -1.58 -1.52 6.83
N PHE A 29 -1.76 -1.14 5.57
CA PHE A 29 -0.97 -0.14 4.88
C PHE A 29 -1.81 1.08 4.53
N ARG A 30 -1.27 2.27 4.78
CA ARG A 30 -1.80 3.54 4.26
C ARG A 30 -0.89 4.03 3.15
N ALA A 31 -1.42 3.98 1.93
CA ALA A 31 -0.72 4.50 0.77
C ALA A 31 -0.77 6.04 0.76
N ALA A 32 0.41 6.67 0.65
CA ALA A 32 0.49 8.03 0.12
C ALA A 32 -0.10 8.08 -1.30
N PRO A 33 -0.39 9.28 -1.85
CA PRO A 33 -0.77 9.34 -3.25
C PRO A 33 0.19 8.56 -4.15
N TYR A 34 -0.31 7.78 -5.10
CA TYR A 34 0.53 6.93 -5.94
C TYR A 34 0.03 6.83 -7.38
N ALA A 35 0.95 6.51 -8.29
CA ALA A 35 0.62 6.09 -9.65
C ALA A 35 1.40 4.82 -9.99
N THR A 36 0.79 3.94 -10.78
CA THR A 36 1.44 2.74 -11.29
C THR A 36 1.62 2.85 -12.79
N VAL A 37 2.84 2.66 -13.26
CA VAL A 37 3.12 2.66 -14.71
C VAL A 37 3.89 1.43 -15.13
N MET A 38 3.79 1.08 -16.40
CA MET A 38 4.50 -0.05 -16.99
C MET A 38 5.85 0.41 -17.56
N THR A 39 6.92 -0.30 -17.18
CA THR A 39 8.31 0.00 -17.57
C THR A 39 9.01 -1.25 -18.11
N LEU A 40 10.00 -1.03 -18.98
CA LEU A 40 10.84 -2.08 -19.60
C LEU A 40 12.21 -2.22 -18.94
N GLU A 41 12.42 -1.60 -17.78
CA GLU A 41 13.69 -1.57 -17.05
C GLU A 41 14.38 -2.95 -16.99
N ARG A 42 13.64 -4.02 -16.68
CA ARG A 42 14.22 -5.37 -16.50
C ARG A 42 14.80 -6.00 -17.77
N ALA A 43 14.48 -5.50 -18.96
CA ALA A 43 15.12 -5.95 -20.19
C ALA A 43 16.59 -5.48 -20.31
N MET A 44 17.05 -4.62 -19.39
CA MET A 44 18.35 -3.96 -19.48
C MET A 44 19.31 -4.43 -18.38
N SER A 45 20.58 -4.03 -18.45
CA SER A 45 21.59 -4.32 -17.43
C SER A 45 21.26 -3.64 -16.09
N ILE A 46 21.78 -4.15 -14.96
CA ILE A 46 21.51 -3.63 -13.61
C ILE A 46 21.83 -2.13 -13.47
N THR A 47 22.93 -1.67 -14.06
CA THR A 47 23.32 -0.25 -14.04
C THR A 47 22.29 0.61 -14.76
N TYR A 48 21.78 0.13 -15.90
CA TYR A 48 20.80 0.85 -16.70
C TYR A 48 19.40 0.78 -16.08
N GLN A 49 19.04 -0.34 -15.44
CA GLN A 49 17.84 -0.49 -14.62
C GLN A 49 17.77 0.59 -13.54
N ARG A 50 18.85 0.79 -12.77
CA ARG A 50 18.88 1.81 -11.73
C ARG A 50 18.65 3.21 -12.28
N ARG A 51 19.37 3.57 -13.35
CA ARG A 51 19.27 4.90 -13.97
C ARG A 51 17.89 5.15 -14.58
N LEU A 52 17.33 4.17 -15.30
CA LEU A 52 15.99 4.28 -15.83
C LEU A 52 14.96 4.36 -14.71
N LYS A 53 15.09 3.55 -13.67
CA LYS A 53 14.18 3.60 -12.52
C LYS A 53 14.15 4.99 -11.90
N GLU A 54 15.30 5.61 -11.68
CA GLU A 54 15.41 6.98 -11.16
C GLU A 54 14.71 7.99 -12.08
N MET A 55 14.97 7.91 -13.40
CA MET A 55 14.33 8.78 -14.39
C MET A 55 12.80 8.56 -14.45
N SER A 56 12.36 7.31 -14.58
CA SER A 56 10.96 6.90 -14.56
C SER A 56 10.29 7.44 -13.30
N THR A 57 10.89 7.21 -12.13
CA THR A 57 10.35 7.64 -10.83
C THR A 57 10.22 9.16 -10.75
N SER A 58 11.22 9.91 -11.23
CA SER A 58 11.16 11.37 -11.29
C SER A 58 10.04 11.88 -12.21
N ILE A 59 9.85 11.24 -13.37
CA ILE A 59 8.79 11.61 -14.32
C ILE A 59 7.41 11.28 -13.73
N ILE A 60 7.24 10.06 -13.23
CA ILE A 60 5.97 9.61 -12.63
C ILE A 60 5.60 10.51 -11.45
N SER A 61 6.56 10.84 -10.58
CA SER A 61 6.32 11.74 -9.45
C SER A 61 5.88 13.14 -9.90
N LYS A 62 6.52 13.71 -10.94
CA LYS A 62 6.11 15.00 -11.54
C LYS A 62 4.71 14.94 -12.15
N CYS A 63 4.32 13.79 -12.69
CA CYS A 63 3.10 13.60 -13.45
C CYS A 63 2.00 12.86 -12.69
N ILE A 64 2.15 12.67 -11.38
CA ILE A 64 1.31 11.76 -10.61
C ILE A 64 -0.16 12.17 -10.64
N ASP A 65 -0.43 13.47 -10.51
CA ASP A 65 -1.79 14.00 -10.53
C ASP A 65 -2.49 13.71 -11.87
N VAL A 66 -1.75 13.83 -12.98
CA VAL A 66 -2.27 13.57 -14.33
C VAL A 66 -2.45 12.08 -14.55
N PHE A 67 -1.49 11.24 -14.14
CA PHE A 67 -1.59 9.79 -14.31
C PHE A 67 -2.78 9.23 -13.53
N THR A 68 -2.94 9.65 -12.28
CA THR A 68 -4.06 9.20 -11.47
C THR A 68 -5.39 9.78 -11.96
N GLU A 69 -5.44 11.01 -12.49
CA GLU A 69 -6.66 11.51 -13.17
C GLU A 69 -7.04 10.62 -14.36
N ILE A 70 -6.06 10.18 -15.16
CA ILE A 70 -6.31 9.28 -16.30
C ILE A 70 -6.82 7.91 -15.83
N GLU A 71 -6.24 7.35 -14.76
CA GLU A 71 -6.71 6.08 -14.19
C GLU A 71 -8.17 6.17 -13.71
N ASN A 72 -8.56 7.31 -13.13
CA ASN A 72 -9.89 7.49 -12.55
C ASN A 72 -10.98 7.89 -13.56
N TYR A 73 -10.65 8.78 -14.51
CA TYR A 73 -11.64 9.40 -15.40
C TYR A 73 -11.40 9.07 -16.88
N GLY A 74 -10.30 8.39 -17.19
CA GLY A 74 -9.90 8.04 -18.55
C GLY A 74 -9.12 9.15 -19.27
N LEU A 75 -8.39 8.72 -20.31
CA LEU A 75 -7.47 9.58 -21.06
C LEU A 75 -8.19 10.76 -21.73
N LYS A 76 -9.35 10.52 -22.36
CA LYS A 76 -10.10 11.57 -23.08
C LYS A 76 -10.61 12.67 -22.16
N ALA A 77 -11.14 12.31 -20.99
CA ALA A 77 -11.61 13.30 -20.01
C ALA A 77 -10.45 14.16 -19.50
N THR A 78 -9.31 13.51 -19.22
CA THR A 78 -8.10 14.20 -18.76
C THR A 78 -7.50 15.11 -19.83
N GLU A 79 -7.49 14.68 -21.10
CA GLU A 79 -7.06 15.50 -22.24
C GLU A 79 -7.90 16.78 -22.40
N ASN A 80 -9.19 16.72 -22.13
CA ASN A 80 -10.05 17.90 -22.16
C ASN A 80 -9.71 18.89 -21.02
N LYS A 81 -9.28 18.38 -19.86
CA LYS A 81 -8.93 19.20 -18.69
C LYS A 81 -7.54 19.83 -18.78
N TYR A 82 -6.53 19.06 -19.17
CA TYR A 82 -5.12 19.50 -19.18
C TYR A 82 -4.55 19.80 -20.57
N GLY A 83 -5.29 19.49 -21.64
CA GLY A 83 -4.89 19.66 -23.04
C GLY A 83 -4.03 18.51 -23.57
N SER A 84 -4.33 18.00 -24.76
CA SER A 84 -3.64 16.85 -25.38
C SER A 84 -2.13 17.03 -25.60
N ASN A 85 -1.63 18.27 -25.56
CA ASN A 85 -0.21 18.59 -25.71
C ASN A 85 0.59 18.59 -24.39
N ASN A 86 -0.08 18.35 -23.26
CA ASN A 86 0.55 18.27 -21.95
C ASN A 86 1.66 17.21 -21.92
N GLU A 87 2.81 17.57 -21.34
CA GLU A 87 4.00 16.70 -21.25
C GLU A 87 3.68 15.37 -20.56
N CYS A 88 2.93 15.39 -19.46
CA CYS A 88 2.52 14.19 -18.73
C CYS A 88 1.58 13.31 -19.54
N ILE A 89 0.66 13.90 -20.32
CA ILE A 89 -0.22 13.11 -21.21
C ILE A 89 0.58 12.41 -22.30
N LYS A 90 1.62 13.05 -22.86
CA LYS A 90 2.51 12.42 -23.83
C LYS A 90 3.30 11.26 -23.21
N GLN A 91 3.88 11.49 -22.03
CA GLN A 91 4.58 10.46 -21.26
C GLN A 91 3.69 9.27 -20.92
N TYR A 92 2.43 9.51 -20.53
CA TYR A 92 1.47 8.44 -20.26
C TYR A 92 1.19 7.57 -21.50
N LYS A 93 1.08 8.18 -22.68
CA LYS A 93 0.89 7.43 -23.94
C LYS A 93 2.10 6.56 -24.27
N GLU A 94 3.32 7.05 -24.02
CA GLU A 94 4.56 6.29 -24.19
C GLU A 94 4.61 5.09 -23.22
N VAL A 95 4.20 5.29 -21.97
CA VAL A 95 4.05 4.21 -20.97
C VAL A 95 3.08 3.13 -21.45
N ILE A 96 1.90 3.50 -21.95
CA ILE A 96 0.92 2.53 -22.46
C ILE A 96 1.51 1.70 -23.61
N ALA A 97 2.24 2.34 -24.52
CA ALA A 97 2.89 1.62 -25.62
C ALA A 97 3.88 0.55 -25.09
N ASN A 98 4.54 0.83 -23.97
CA ASN A 98 5.44 -0.10 -23.31
C ASN A 98 4.72 -1.22 -22.53
N THR A 99 3.45 -1.08 -22.18
CA THR A 99 2.67 -2.13 -21.48
C THR A 99 2.63 -3.45 -22.25
N PHE A 100 2.56 -3.37 -23.58
CA PHE A 100 2.46 -4.54 -24.46
C PHE A 100 3.83 -5.05 -24.96
N ALA A 101 4.92 -4.42 -24.53
CA ALA A 101 6.26 -4.83 -24.92
C ALA A 101 6.76 -6.03 -24.08
N VAL A 102 7.68 -6.81 -24.67
CA VAL A 102 8.29 -7.97 -24.02
C VAL A 102 9.03 -7.52 -22.75
N ALA A 103 8.75 -8.16 -21.62
CA ALA A 103 9.30 -7.87 -20.29
C ALA A 103 8.78 -6.60 -19.58
N SER A 104 7.64 -6.06 -20.01
CA SER A 104 6.97 -4.96 -19.31
C SER A 104 6.58 -5.32 -17.86
N ARG A 105 6.81 -4.40 -16.92
CA ARG A 105 6.45 -4.57 -15.51
C ARG A 105 5.95 -3.28 -14.88
N GLY A 106 5.03 -3.41 -13.93
CA GLY A 106 4.55 -2.31 -13.12
C GLY A 106 5.64 -1.75 -12.20
N ILE A 107 5.74 -0.44 -12.14
CA ILE A 107 6.41 0.33 -11.09
C ILE A 107 5.38 1.24 -10.45
N THR A 108 5.23 1.14 -9.14
CA THR A 108 4.38 2.03 -8.36
C THR A 108 5.26 3.08 -7.70
N VAL A 109 4.91 4.34 -7.88
CA VAL A 109 5.62 5.48 -7.30
C VAL A 109 4.68 6.21 -6.35
N PHE A 110 5.12 6.36 -5.11
CA PHE A 110 4.40 7.09 -4.07
C PHE A 110 4.90 8.53 -4.00
N ASN A 111 4.00 9.50 -3.99
CA ASN A 111 4.25 10.90 -3.75
C ASN A 111 3.92 11.23 -2.28
N GLY A 112 4.91 11.04 -1.41
CA GLY A 112 4.82 11.37 0.01
C GLY A 112 5.13 10.18 0.93
N THR A 113 4.89 10.38 2.22
CA THR A 113 5.11 9.36 3.25
C THR A 113 3.93 8.39 3.31
N SER A 114 4.21 7.11 3.09
CA SER A 114 3.29 6.01 3.37
C SER A 114 3.48 5.48 4.78
N TYR A 115 2.44 4.87 5.35
CA TYR A 115 2.46 4.37 6.72
C TYR A 115 2.09 2.90 6.75
N ILE A 116 2.71 2.14 7.64
CA ILE A 116 2.29 0.77 7.98
C ILE A 116 1.84 0.79 9.43
N ALA A 117 0.64 0.29 9.68
CA ALA A 117 0.12 0.11 11.02
C ALA A 117 0.21 -1.37 11.39
N TYR A 118 0.83 -1.64 12.53
CA TYR A 118 0.92 -2.97 13.13
C TYR A 118 0.11 -2.99 14.43
N ILE A 119 -0.65 -4.05 14.64
CA ILE A 119 -1.24 -4.37 15.95
C ILE A 119 -0.36 -5.41 16.60
N VAL A 120 0.20 -5.07 17.75
CA VAL A 120 1.20 -5.87 18.44
C VAL A 120 0.88 -6.00 19.92
N ASN A 121 1.28 -7.11 20.53
CA ASN A 121 1.30 -7.28 21.98
C ASN A 121 2.72 -7.21 22.59
N ASN A 122 3.74 -7.04 21.75
CA ASN A 122 5.13 -6.88 22.16
C ASN A 122 5.66 -5.50 21.72
N GLU A 123 5.77 -4.57 22.67
CA GLU A 123 6.23 -3.20 22.43
C GLU A 123 7.69 -3.13 21.98
N GLU A 124 8.52 -4.16 22.26
CA GLU A 124 9.92 -4.17 21.84
C GLU A 124 10.11 -4.20 20.32
N LEU A 125 9.06 -4.60 19.59
CA LEU A 125 9.05 -4.63 18.12
C LEU A 125 9.29 -3.24 17.50
N VAL A 126 8.98 -2.16 18.23
CA VAL A 126 9.26 -0.77 17.84
C VAL A 126 10.74 -0.55 17.52
N LYS A 127 11.66 -1.22 18.23
CA LYS A 127 13.12 -1.10 18.01
C LYS A 127 13.53 -1.65 16.64
N TYR A 128 12.82 -2.66 16.14
CA TYR A 128 13.11 -3.29 14.85
C TYR A 128 12.48 -2.54 13.68
N ALA A 129 11.40 -1.78 13.90
CA ALA A 129 10.78 -0.97 12.85
C ALA A 129 11.79 -0.03 12.18
N TRP A 130 12.70 0.59 12.96
CA TRP A 130 13.79 1.44 12.45
C TRP A 130 14.78 0.73 11.52
N GLN A 131 14.83 -0.60 11.54
CA GLN A 131 15.76 -1.41 10.74
C GLN A 131 15.16 -1.80 9.37
N ILE A 132 13.92 -1.42 9.08
CA ILE A 132 13.29 -1.65 7.78
C ILE A 132 13.96 -0.76 6.74
N VAL A 133 14.74 -1.37 5.84
CA VAL A 133 15.48 -0.69 4.76
C VAL A 133 14.91 -0.95 3.36
N ARG A 134 13.96 -1.88 3.23
CA ARG A 134 13.28 -2.18 1.97
C ARG A 134 11.85 -2.65 2.20
N ILE A 135 10.97 -2.37 1.24
CA ILE A 135 9.64 -2.97 1.15
C ILE A 135 9.44 -3.46 -0.29
N GLY A 136 9.20 -4.76 -0.47
CA GLY A 136 9.11 -5.37 -1.79
C GLY A 136 10.48 -5.77 -2.34
N ARG A 137 10.83 -5.30 -3.53
CA ARG A 137 11.99 -5.80 -4.29
C ARG A 137 13.31 -5.28 -3.71
N LYS A 138 14.43 -5.90 -4.11
CA LYS A 138 15.78 -5.52 -3.62
C LYS A 138 16.13 -4.07 -3.98
N GLU A 139 15.59 -3.56 -5.06
CA GLU A 139 15.75 -2.18 -5.53
C GLU A 139 14.78 -1.17 -4.88
N ASP A 140 13.78 -1.63 -4.11
CA ASP A 140 12.76 -0.79 -3.48
C ASP A 140 13.18 -0.44 -2.04
N LEU A 141 14.16 0.46 -1.95
CA LEU A 141 14.71 0.93 -0.69
C LEU A 141 13.76 1.94 -0.02
N VAL A 142 13.66 1.85 1.31
CA VAL A 142 12.88 2.78 2.12
C VAL A 142 13.70 3.27 3.31
N VAL A 143 13.29 4.39 3.88
CA VAL A 143 13.83 4.91 5.14
C VAL A 143 12.66 5.18 6.07
N VAL A 144 12.71 4.58 7.25
CA VAL A 144 11.74 4.87 8.32
C VAL A 144 12.07 6.24 8.91
N ARG A 145 11.09 7.14 8.88
CA ARG A 145 11.24 8.54 9.35
C ARG A 145 10.72 8.75 10.76
N ASP A 146 9.69 8.01 11.13
CA ASP A 146 8.99 8.13 12.41
C ASP A 146 8.39 6.78 12.78
N VAL A 147 8.32 6.50 14.08
CA VAL A 147 7.68 5.31 14.65
C VAL A 147 6.92 5.74 15.90
N LYS A 148 5.60 5.54 15.90
CA LYS A 148 4.73 5.84 17.03
C LYS A 148 4.13 4.57 17.59
N LEU A 149 4.22 4.41 18.91
CA LEU A 149 3.50 3.38 19.66
C LEU A 149 2.33 4.05 20.38
N VAL A 150 1.13 3.48 20.23
CA VAL A 150 -0.09 3.99 20.85
C VAL A 150 -0.88 2.82 21.41
N GLY A 151 -1.28 2.91 22.68
CA GLY A 151 -2.13 1.89 23.30
C GLY A 151 -3.55 1.91 22.71
N LEU A 152 -4.11 0.75 22.40
CA LEU A 152 -5.50 0.67 21.88
C LEU A 152 -6.55 1.20 22.87
N ASN A 153 -6.26 1.13 24.18
CA ASN A 153 -7.08 1.68 25.26
C ASN A 153 -7.08 3.21 25.31
N GLU A 154 -6.08 3.87 24.72
CA GLU A 154 -5.99 5.32 24.62
C GLU A 154 -6.77 5.87 23.41
N LEU A 155 -7.09 5.00 22.45
CA LEU A 155 -7.84 5.35 21.26
C LEU A 155 -9.33 5.16 21.48
N LYS A 156 -10.13 6.15 21.06
CA LYS A 156 -11.58 6.06 21.15
C LYS A 156 -12.11 5.24 19.96
N PRO A 157 -12.79 4.10 20.19
CA PRO A 157 -13.43 3.37 19.11
C PRO A 157 -14.59 4.19 18.54
N LEU A 158 -14.71 4.19 17.22
CA LEU A 158 -15.85 4.74 16.51
C LEU A 158 -16.87 3.63 16.26
N GLY A 159 -18.16 3.96 16.40
CA GLY A 159 -19.26 3.07 16.01
C GLY A 159 -19.47 3.03 14.50
N ASP A 160 -20.69 2.73 14.07
CA ASP A 160 -21.09 2.76 12.67
C ASP A 160 -21.07 4.19 12.10
N VAL A 161 -19.90 4.61 11.60
CA VAL A 161 -19.65 5.95 11.05
C VAL A 161 -19.04 5.82 9.66
N SER A 162 -19.45 6.71 8.75
CA SER A 162 -18.80 6.88 7.46
C SER A 162 -17.59 7.81 7.59
N PHE A 163 -16.43 7.40 7.10
CA PHE A 163 -15.20 8.16 7.17
C PHE A 163 -14.36 8.01 5.90
N ASN A 164 -13.40 8.92 5.73
CA ASN A 164 -12.46 8.91 4.63
C ASN A 164 -11.14 8.33 5.09
N SER A 165 -10.67 7.24 4.47
CA SER A 165 -9.38 6.62 4.81
C SER A 165 -8.52 6.36 3.58
N ARG A 166 -7.19 6.41 3.81
CA ARG A 166 -6.17 5.93 2.86
C ARG A 166 -5.57 4.58 3.27
N PHE A 167 -6.03 4.01 4.38
CA PHE A 167 -5.67 2.67 4.77
C PHE A 167 -6.37 1.64 3.89
N TYR A 168 -5.69 0.52 3.71
CA TYR A 168 -6.24 -0.67 3.08
C TYR A 168 -7.19 -1.30 4.08
N VAL A 169 -8.38 -1.67 3.62
CA VAL A 169 -9.42 -2.19 4.50
C VAL A 169 -9.93 -3.53 3.96
N PRO A 170 -9.95 -4.59 4.79
CA PRO A 170 -10.57 -5.85 4.42
C PRO A 170 -12.03 -5.61 4.01
N LYS A 171 -12.54 -6.32 3.01
CA LYS A 171 -13.91 -6.14 2.49
C LYS A 171 -14.96 -6.60 3.49
N GLU A 172 -14.69 -7.66 4.24
CA GLU A 172 -15.69 -8.30 5.10
C GLU A 172 -16.37 -7.35 6.12
N PRO A 173 -15.65 -6.41 6.77
CA PRO A 173 -16.26 -5.43 7.68
C PRO A 173 -16.91 -4.22 7.00
N ILE A 174 -16.92 -4.10 5.66
CA ILE A 174 -17.46 -2.92 4.98
C ILE A 174 -18.95 -3.06 4.65
N LYS A 175 -19.72 -2.00 4.92
CA LYS A 175 -21.12 -1.86 4.51
C LYS A 175 -21.21 -1.11 3.18
N GLY A 176 -21.56 -1.83 2.12
CA GLY A 176 -21.71 -1.29 0.76
C GLY A 176 -20.39 -1.21 -0.01
N GLU A 177 -20.40 -0.56 -1.18
CA GLU A 177 -19.20 -0.36 -1.99
C GLU A 177 -18.56 1.01 -1.68
N PRO A 178 -17.29 1.04 -1.26
CA PRO A 178 -16.56 2.30 -1.06
C PRO A 178 -16.44 3.10 -2.35
N MET A 179 -16.57 4.42 -2.24
CA MET A 179 -16.24 5.32 -3.35
C MET A 179 -14.71 5.48 -3.46
N ASN A 180 -14.19 5.56 -4.69
CA ASN A 180 -12.76 5.76 -4.98
C ASN A 180 -11.84 4.68 -4.37
N ALA A 181 -12.27 3.43 -4.42
CA ALA A 181 -11.47 2.28 -4.04
C ALA A 181 -11.50 1.22 -5.14
N SER A 182 -10.39 0.51 -5.31
CA SER A 182 -10.30 -0.69 -6.11
C SER A 182 -10.36 -1.90 -5.20
N LEU A 183 -10.97 -2.99 -5.67
CA LEU A 183 -11.01 -4.26 -4.95
C LEU A 183 -9.88 -5.17 -5.43
N TRP A 184 -8.95 -5.49 -4.53
CA TRP A 184 -7.78 -6.31 -4.84
C TRP A 184 -7.81 -7.56 -3.97
N GLN A 185 -7.52 -8.71 -4.55
CA GLN A 185 -7.32 -9.94 -3.77
C GLN A 185 -5.89 -9.92 -3.22
N MET A 186 -5.75 -9.93 -1.90
CA MET A 186 -4.47 -9.81 -1.23
C MET A 186 -4.38 -10.76 -0.04
N PRO A 187 -3.17 -11.30 0.25
CA PRO A 187 -2.93 -11.99 1.50
C PRO A 187 -2.98 -11.00 2.66
N ILE A 188 -3.94 -11.16 3.56
CA ILE A 188 -4.02 -10.44 4.83
C ILE A 188 -3.49 -11.35 5.94
N TYR A 189 -2.69 -10.76 6.81
CA TYR A 189 -2.17 -11.42 7.99
C TYR A 189 -3.04 -11.12 9.21
N ILE A 190 -3.61 -12.17 9.80
CA ILE A 190 -4.49 -12.10 10.97
C ILE A 190 -4.10 -13.24 11.93
N ASN A 191 -3.69 -12.89 13.15
CA ASN A 191 -3.42 -13.84 14.24
C ASN A 191 -2.56 -15.07 13.83
N GLY A 192 -1.48 -14.84 13.09
CA GLY A 192 -0.56 -15.92 12.67
C GLY A 192 -0.99 -16.71 11.44
N SER A 193 -2.13 -16.37 10.85
CA SER A 193 -2.66 -17.00 9.65
C SER A 193 -2.73 -16.01 8.49
N VAL A 194 -2.55 -16.53 7.28
CA VAL A 194 -2.72 -15.77 6.03
C VAL A 194 -4.07 -16.12 5.45
N HIS A 195 -4.85 -15.10 5.15
CA HIS A 195 -6.13 -15.21 4.48
C HIS A 195 -6.03 -14.49 3.15
N GLU A 196 -6.32 -15.19 2.06
CA GLU A 196 -6.59 -14.51 0.79
C GLU A 196 -7.96 -13.85 0.93
N GLU A 197 -7.97 -12.52 1.01
CA GLU A 197 -9.18 -11.74 1.19
C GLU A 197 -9.25 -10.61 0.16
N ASP A 198 -10.48 -10.25 -0.21
CA ASP A 198 -10.75 -9.03 -0.93
C ASP A 198 -10.44 -7.82 -0.04
N VAL A 199 -9.55 -6.95 -0.50
CA VAL A 199 -9.15 -5.71 0.19
C VAL A 199 -9.54 -4.52 -0.67
N TYR A 200 -10.19 -3.54 -0.04
CA TYR A 200 -10.38 -2.23 -0.64
C TYR A 200 -9.10 -1.42 -0.53
N VAL A 201 -8.53 -1.09 -1.69
CA VAL A 201 -7.34 -0.27 -1.87
C VAL A 201 -7.76 1.10 -2.37
N PRO A 202 -7.47 2.19 -1.64
CA PRO A 202 -7.79 3.54 -2.08
C PRO A 202 -7.13 3.89 -3.41
N HIS A 203 -7.87 4.60 -4.27
CA HIS A 203 -7.33 5.11 -5.52
C HIS A 203 -6.24 6.15 -5.24
N GLY A 204 -5.25 6.20 -6.14
CA GLY A 204 -3.97 6.88 -5.92
C GLY A 204 -4.02 8.37 -5.51
N LEU A 205 -5.14 9.09 -5.63
CA LEU A 205 -5.26 10.48 -5.17
C LEU A 205 -6.34 10.70 -4.12
N PHE A 206 -7.32 9.80 -4.05
CA PHE A 206 -8.57 10.04 -3.36
C PHE A 206 -8.66 9.18 -2.11
N ASN A 207 -9.20 9.77 -1.05
CA ASN A 207 -9.57 8.98 0.11
C ASN A 207 -10.79 8.12 -0.27
N SER A 208 -10.83 6.91 0.23
CA SER A 208 -12.01 6.06 0.11
C SER A 208 -13.00 6.43 1.21
N THR A 209 -14.25 6.66 0.82
CA THR A 209 -15.34 6.84 1.78
C THR A 209 -15.86 5.46 2.15
N ILE A 210 -15.71 5.11 3.43
CA ILE A 210 -15.94 3.76 3.95
C ILE A 210 -16.96 3.84 5.09
N MET A 211 -17.91 2.90 5.10
CA MET A 211 -18.77 2.64 6.25
C MET A 211 -18.47 1.25 6.78
N VAL A 212 -18.21 1.13 8.08
CA VAL A 212 -17.81 -0.13 8.73
C VAL A 212 -18.96 -0.73 9.53
N ASP A 213 -19.09 -2.05 9.51
CA ASP A 213 -19.89 -2.82 10.43
C ASP A 213 -19.16 -2.96 11.78
N SER A 214 -19.60 -2.20 12.78
CA SER A 214 -19.01 -2.25 14.12
C SER A 214 -19.16 -3.60 14.82
N THR A 215 -19.96 -4.55 14.29
CA THR A 215 -20.03 -5.93 14.80
C THR A 215 -18.88 -6.81 14.31
N LYS A 216 -18.20 -6.41 13.23
CA LYS A 216 -17.11 -7.19 12.59
C LYS A 216 -15.74 -6.57 12.80
N ALA A 217 -15.66 -5.25 12.88
CA ALA A 217 -14.41 -4.53 13.09
C ALA A 217 -14.57 -3.37 14.08
N ILE A 218 -13.45 -2.91 14.61
CA ILE A 218 -13.36 -1.67 15.38
C ILE A 218 -12.59 -0.66 14.54
N THR A 219 -13.15 0.55 14.44
CA THR A 219 -12.48 1.67 13.77
C THR A 219 -11.87 2.60 14.81
N TYR A 220 -10.61 2.96 14.63
CA TYR A 220 -9.92 3.93 15.47
C TYR A 220 -9.53 5.17 14.67
N GLU A 221 -9.78 6.35 15.24
CA GLU A 221 -9.24 7.61 14.74
C GLU A 221 -7.79 7.76 15.21
N VAL A 222 -6.88 8.03 14.28
CA VAL A 222 -5.47 8.30 14.55
C VAL A 222 -5.04 9.61 13.90
N THR A 223 -4.04 10.28 14.48
CA THR A 223 -3.47 11.51 13.91
C THR A 223 -2.11 11.24 13.30
N ILE A 224 -2.01 11.40 11.98
CA ILE A 224 -0.80 11.18 11.18
C ILE A 224 -0.48 12.49 10.45
N ASP A 225 0.72 13.04 10.65
CA ASP A 225 1.13 14.34 10.08
C ASP A 225 0.14 15.49 10.33
N GLY A 226 -0.56 15.47 11.47
CA GLY A 226 -1.59 16.46 11.81
C GLY A 226 -2.92 16.26 11.08
N MET A 227 -3.06 15.22 10.25
CA MET A 227 -4.31 14.83 9.61
C MET A 227 -4.97 13.68 10.37
N LYS A 228 -6.31 13.71 10.43
CA LYS A 228 -7.10 12.60 10.95
C LYS A 228 -7.19 11.50 9.90
N GLU A 229 -6.82 10.30 10.30
CA GLU A 229 -6.91 9.07 9.52
C GLU A 229 -7.64 8.01 10.34
N PHE A 230 -8.12 6.97 9.67
CA PHE A 230 -8.94 5.94 10.31
C PHE A 230 -8.41 4.56 9.97
N ILE A 231 -8.14 3.78 11.01
CA ILE A 231 -7.66 2.40 10.92
C ILE A 231 -8.81 1.47 11.29
N VAL A 232 -9.07 0.50 10.41
CA VAL A 232 -10.07 -0.55 10.64
C VAL A 232 -9.36 -1.83 11.05
N ILE A 233 -9.70 -2.35 12.22
CA ILE A 233 -9.12 -3.56 12.80
C ILE A 233 -10.23 -4.60 12.94
N PRO A 234 -10.10 -5.79 12.33
CA PRO A 234 -11.03 -6.90 12.54
C PRO A 234 -11.15 -7.24 14.04
N ARG A 235 -12.37 -7.50 14.53
CA ARG A 235 -12.58 -7.78 15.96
C ARG A 235 -11.86 -9.03 16.43
N GLU A 236 -11.74 -10.03 15.57
CA GLU A 236 -10.99 -11.26 15.85
C GLU A 236 -9.52 -11.02 16.21
N VAL A 237 -8.93 -9.90 15.77
CA VAL A 237 -7.57 -9.49 16.17
C VAL A 237 -7.56 -9.05 17.62
N ILE A 238 -8.56 -8.24 18.03
CA ILE A 238 -8.61 -7.61 19.36
C ILE A 238 -9.05 -8.61 20.42
N GLU A 239 -9.96 -9.52 20.09
CA GLU A 239 -10.47 -10.55 21.02
C GLU A 239 -9.43 -11.61 21.37
N ASN A 240 -8.39 -11.76 20.55
CA ASN A 240 -7.29 -12.72 20.73
C ASN A 240 -5.94 -12.07 21.11
N ALA A 241 -5.89 -10.74 21.29
CA ALA A 241 -4.66 -9.98 21.57
C ALA A 241 -4.38 -9.79 23.06
#